data_AF-A0A1E4FCX9-F1
#
_entry.id   AF-A0A1E4FCX9-F1
#
_cell.length_a   1.000
_cell.length_b   1.000
_cell.length_c   1.000
_cell.angle_alpha   90.00
_cell.angle_beta   90.00
_cell.angle_gamma   90.00
#
_symmetry.space_group_name_H-M   'P 1'
#
loop_
_entity.id
_entity.type
_entity.pdbx_description
1 polymer ?
#
loop_
_entity_poly.entity_id
_entity_poly.type
_entity_poly.pdbx_seq_one_letter_code
_entity_poly.pdbx_strand_id
1 'polypeptide(L)'
;MKRRASTLLAALALLSLILVLGLAFLARRSAEYQVANLQVTRAQARALAMAGLEDARAKLDRDFSFPPQMEVAHRTFQYAELVYDLDDTTVLGSYEVIVDQTYNDDPYRVITLESTGMAGYPPRSRYRVQAEFDASAKIRGGTADNPDYWKLIRMVER
;
A
#
# COMPACT_ATOMS: atom_id res chain seq x y z
N MET A 1 -32.24 -32.17 52.60
CA MET A 1 -31.64 -30.89 52.14
C MET A 1 -30.33 -31.07 51.36
N LYS A 2 -29.39 -31.94 51.77
CA LYS A 2 -28.09 -32.14 51.08
C LYS A 2 -28.17 -32.41 49.55
N ARG A 3 -29.14 -33.19 49.09
CA ARG A 3 -29.35 -33.49 47.64
C ARG A 3 -29.80 -32.29 46.78
N ARG A 4 -30.44 -31.28 47.39
CA ARG A 4 -30.86 -30.06 46.69
C ARG A 4 -29.70 -29.06 46.55
N ALA A 5 -28.79 -29.04 47.52
CA ALA A 5 -27.58 -28.22 47.44
C ALA A 5 -26.61 -28.77 46.37
N SER A 6 -26.44 -30.10 46.28
CA SER A 6 -25.55 -30.71 45.29
C SER A 6 -26.01 -30.48 43.84
N THR A 7 -27.33 -30.48 43.59
CA THR A 7 -27.89 -30.22 42.26
C THR A 7 -27.73 -28.76 41.84
N LEU A 8 -27.91 -27.82 42.77
CA LEU A 8 -27.64 -26.40 42.50
C LEU A 8 -26.17 -26.12 42.21
N LEU A 9 -25.25 -26.74 42.96
CA LEU A 9 -23.81 -26.61 42.72
C LEU A 9 -23.40 -27.18 41.35
N ALA A 10 -23.95 -28.35 40.98
CA ALA A 10 -23.69 -28.95 39.67
C ALA A 10 -24.23 -28.07 38.53
N ALA A 11 -25.44 -27.52 38.67
CA ALA A 11 -26.02 -26.61 37.68
C ALA A 11 -25.21 -25.31 37.55
N LEU A 12 -24.75 -24.73 38.66
CA LEU A 12 -23.93 -23.52 38.65
C LEU A 12 -22.56 -23.77 38.01
N ALA A 13 -21.92 -24.91 38.31
CA ALA A 13 -20.65 -25.30 37.69
C ALA A 13 -20.79 -25.56 36.18
N LEU A 14 -21.91 -26.16 35.75
CA LEU A 14 -22.18 -26.35 34.32
C LEU A 14 -22.42 -25.01 33.62
N LEU A 15 -23.20 -24.11 34.23
CA LEU A 15 -23.45 -22.77 33.69
C LEU A 15 -22.16 -21.95 33.60
N SER A 16 -21.30 -21.99 34.61
CA SER A 16 -20.02 -21.28 34.56
C SER A 16 -19.10 -21.85 33.47
N LEU A 17 -19.07 -23.18 33.29
CA LEU A 17 -18.30 -23.81 32.23
C LEU A 17 -18.80 -23.41 30.83
N ILE A 18 -20.13 -23.41 30.61
CA ILE A 18 -20.73 -22.96 29.36
C ILE A 18 -20.42 -21.48 29.11
N LEU A 19 -20.49 -20.64 30.15
CA LEU A 19 -20.18 -19.21 30.06
C LEU A 19 -18.72 -18.98 29.64
N VAL A 20 -17.77 -19.66 30.28
CA VAL A 20 -16.34 -19.55 29.94
C VAL A 20 -16.07 -19.99 28.50
N LEU A 21 -16.69 -21.09 28.06
CA LEU A 21 -16.59 -21.54 26.67
C LEU A 21 -17.19 -20.51 25.70
N GLY A 22 -18.37 -19.99 26.00
CA GLY A 22 -19.03 -18.96 25.18
C GLY A 22 -18.17 -17.71 25.00
N LEU A 23 -17.54 -17.24 26.09
CA LEU A 23 -16.59 -16.11 26.04
C LEU A 23 -15.35 -16.43 25.21
N ALA A 24 -14.78 -17.64 25.35
CA ALA A 24 -13.62 -18.05 24.58
C ALA A 24 -13.92 -18.10 23.07
N PHE A 25 -15.09 -18.61 22.67
CA PHE A 25 -15.52 -18.62 21.26
C PHE A 25 -15.74 -17.21 20.72
N LEU A 26 -16.37 -16.32 21.50
CA LEU A 26 -16.62 -14.95 21.08
C LEU A 26 -15.31 -14.17 20.90
N ALA A 27 -14.36 -14.33 21.82
CA ALA A 27 -13.03 -13.73 21.75
C ALA A 27 -12.24 -14.21 20.52
N ARG A 28 -12.36 -15.49 20.16
CA ARG A 28 -11.71 -16.02 18.94
C ARG A 28 -12.29 -15.38 17.68
N ARG A 29 -13.62 -15.28 17.58
CA ARG A 29 -14.28 -14.69 16.40
C ARG A 29 -13.92 -13.22 16.22
N SER A 30 -13.88 -12.44 17.29
CA SER A 30 -13.50 -11.02 17.19
C SER A 30 -12.06 -10.86 16.67
N ALA A 31 -11.12 -11.70 17.12
CA ALA A 31 -9.75 -11.73 16.61
C ALA A 31 -9.69 -12.12 15.12
N GLU A 32 -10.44 -13.14 14.70
CA GLU A 32 -10.53 -13.56 13.28
C GLU A 32 -11.04 -12.42 12.38
N TYR A 33 -12.09 -11.70 12.81
CA TYR A 33 -12.61 -10.55 12.05
C TYR A 33 -11.60 -9.40 11.97
N GLN A 34 -10.87 -9.12 13.05
CA GLN A 34 -9.83 -8.09 13.02
C GLN A 34 -8.73 -8.43 12.01
N VAL A 35 -8.27 -9.69 11.99
CA VAL A 35 -7.26 -10.15 11.03
C VAL A 35 -7.77 -10.05 9.59
N ALA A 36 -9.01 -10.48 9.32
CA ALA A 36 -9.60 -10.38 7.98
C ALA A 36 -9.70 -8.93 7.49
N ASN A 37 -10.15 -8.01 8.36
CA ASN A 37 -10.22 -6.59 8.03
C ASN A 37 -8.84 -5.97 7.79
N LEU A 38 -7.83 -6.36 8.57
CA LEU A 38 -6.44 -5.94 8.34
C LEU A 38 -5.88 -6.43 7.00
N GLN A 39 -6.24 -7.64 6.57
CA GLN A 39 -5.82 -8.16 5.26
C GLN A 39 -6.46 -7.38 4.11
N VAL A 40 -7.77 -7.09 4.19
CA VAL A 40 -8.47 -6.29 3.17
C VAL A 40 -7.86 -4.89 3.07
N THR A 41 -7.67 -4.21 4.20
CA THR A 41 -7.09 -2.86 4.20
C THR A 41 -5.62 -2.83 3.74
N ARG A 42 -4.83 -3.87 4.01
CA ARG A 42 -3.46 -4.02 3.45
C ARG A 42 -3.48 -4.24 1.94
N ALA A 43 -4.37 -5.09 1.43
CA ALA A 43 -4.52 -5.32 0.00
C ALA A 43 -4.92 -4.01 -0.72
N GLN A 44 -5.85 -3.24 -0.14
CA GLN A 44 -6.23 -1.93 -0.64
C GLN A 44 -5.06 -0.94 -0.63
N ALA A 45 -4.28 -0.87 0.45
CA ALA A 45 -3.12 0.01 0.53
C ALA A 45 -2.06 -0.37 -0.54
N ARG A 46 -1.85 -1.66 -0.78
CA ARG A 46 -0.98 -2.14 -1.86
C ARG A 46 -1.50 -1.73 -3.23
N ALA A 47 -2.79 -1.89 -3.49
CA ALA A 47 -3.40 -1.46 -4.75
C ALA A 47 -3.23 0.04 -5.00
N LEU A 48 -3.42 0.87 -3.96
CA LEU A 48 -3.20 2.32 -4.02
C LEU A 48 -1.73 2.68 -4.30
N ALA A 49 -0.79 1.96 -3.69
CA ALA A 49 0.65 2.16 -3.94
C ALA A 49 1.00 1.82 -5.40
N MET A 50 0.45 0.72 -5.94
CA MET A 50 0.63 0.36 -7.34
C MET A 50 -0.01 1.37 -8.29
N ALA A 51 -1.18 1.91 -7.92
CA ALA A 51 -1.85 2.94 -8.71
C ALA A 51 -1.01 4.23 -8.79
N GLY A 52 -0.46 4.69 -7.67
CA GLY A 52 0.44 5.85 -7.65
C GLY A 52 1.71 5.62 -8.48
N LEU A 53 2.24 4.39 -8.49
CA LEU A 53 3.39 4.03 -9.31
C LEU A 53 3.09 4.12 -10.82
N GLU A 54 1.96 3.56 -11.26
CA GLU A 54 1.56 3.62 -12.67
C GLU A 54 1.15 5.02 -13.11
N ASP A 55 0.51 5.80 -12.24
CA ASP A 55 0.22 7.22 -12.50
C ASP A 55 1.51 8.01 -12.75
N ALA A 56 2.50 7.85 -11.88
CA ALA A 56 3.80 8.50 -12.02
C ALA A 56 4.53 8.07 -13.30
N ARG A 57 4.49 6.77 -13.63
CA ARG A 57 5.06 6.25 -14.89
C ARG A 57 4.36 6.84 -16.11
N ALA A 58 3.03 6.92 -16.09
CA ALA A 58 2.25 7.51 -17.18
C ALA A 58 2.52 9.01 -17.33
N LYS A 59 2.72 9.73 -16.23
CA LYS A 59 3.14 11.15 -16.24
C LYS A 59 4.54 11.32 -16.84
N LEU A 60 5.52 10.50 -16.44
CA LEU A 60 6.86 10.50 -17.02
C LEU A 60 6.87 10.22 -18.54
N ASP A 61 5.98 9.35 -19.01
CA ASP A 61 5.88 8.99 -20.42
C ASP A 61 5.22 10.08 -21.28
N ARG A 62 4.22 10.77 -20.73
CA ARG A 62 3.35 11.67 -21.51
C ARG A 62 3.58 13.16 -21.26
N ASP A 63 4.13 13.53 -20.12
CA ASP A 63 4.35 14.92 -19.72
C ASP A 63 5.85 15.23 -19.69
N PHE A 64 6.31 15.93 -20.72
CA PHE A 64 7.71 16.38 -20.82
C PHE A 64 8.13 17.35 -19.70
N SER A 65 7.16 17.94 -18.99
CA SER A 65 7.41 18.81 -17.85
C SER A 65 7.40 18.07 -16.51
N PHE A 66 7.17 16.75 -16.52
CA PHE A 66 7.14 15.92 -15.32
C PHE A 66 8.41 15.04 -15.18
N PRO A 67 9.02 14.98 -13.97
CA PRO A 67 8.79 15.89 -12.85
C PRO A 67 9.27 17.31 -13.22
N PRO A 68 8.77 18.36 -12.53
CA PRO A 68 9.20 19.73 -12.78
C PRO A 68 10.72 19.85 -12.77
N GLN A 69 11.29 20.67 -13.66
CA GLN A 69 12.72 20.96 -13.60
C GLN A 69 13.05 21.60 -12.26
N MET A 70 13.75 20.85 -11.41
CA MET A 70 14.19 21.34 -10.11
C MET A 70 15.63 21.84 -10.21
N GLU A 71 15.98 22.78 -9.33
CA GLU A 71 17.37 23.22 -9.18
C GLU A 71 18.26 22.01 -8.88
N VAL A 72 19.54 22.06 -9.32
CA VAL A 72 20.49 20.93 -9.21
C VAL A 72 20.60 20.32 -7.81
N ALA A 73 20.29 21.10 -6.77
CA ALA A 73 20.30 20.66 -5.36
C ALA A 73 19.08 19.80 -4.96
N HIS A 74 17.96 19.89 -5.69
CA HIS A 74 16.73 19.16 -5.40
C HIS A 74 16.50 18.15 -6.52
N ARG A 75 16.82 16.88 -6.28
CA ARG A 75 16.58 15.76 -7.24
C ARG A 75 15.36 14.92 -6.90
N THR A 76 14.66 15.28 -5.83
CA THR A 76 13.47 14.58 -5.34
C THR A 76 12.23 15.46 -5.48
N PHE A 77 11.23 14.98 -6.20
CA PHE A 77 9.92 15.61 -6.34
C PHE A 77 8.87 14.74 -5.65
N GLN A 78 7.88 15.36 -5.01
CA GLN A 78 6.86 14.63 -4.26
C GLN A 78 5.48 15.20 -4.54
N TYR A 79 4.49 14.30 -4.69
CA TYR A 79 3.09 14.68 -4.76
C TYR A 79 2.21 13.61 -4.11
N ALA A 80 0.96 13.97 -3.81
CA ALA A 80 -0.02 13.06 -3.25
C ALA A 80 -1.40 13.30 -3.89
N GLU A 81 -2.19 12.24 -3.99
CA GLU A 81 -3.50 12.29 -4.63
C GLU A 81 -4.50 11.45 -3.84
N LEU A 82 -5.75 11.94 -3.79
CA LEU A 82 -6.87 11.20 -3.20
C LEU A 82 -7.46 10.28 -4.27
N VAL A 83 -7.80 9.06 -3.87
CA VAL A 83 -8.47 8.09 -4.74
C VAL A 83 -9.91 7.97 -4.27
N TYR A 84 -10.84 8.24 -5.17
CA TYR A 84 -12.27 8.18 -4.95
C TYR A 84 -12.84 6.85 -5.49
N ASP A 85 -14.02 6.49 -5.00
CA ASP A 85 -14.81 5.39 -5.55
C ASP A 85 -15.38 5.78 -6.92
N LEU A 86 -16.01 4.82 -7.61
CA LEU A 86 -16.56 4.98 -8.96
C LEU A 86 -17.61 6.11 -9.07
N ASP A 87 -18.20 6.51 -7.95
CA ASP A 87 -19.17 7.60 -7.87
C ASP A 87 -18.54 8.97 -7.60
N ASP A 88 -17.21 9.02 -7.41
CA ASP A 88 -16.41 10.21 -7.08
C ASP A 88 -16.84 10.92 -5.78
N THR A 89 -17.64 10.26 -4.93
CA THR A 89 -18.15 10.87 -3.69
C THR A 89 -17.36 10.43 -2.47
N THR A 90 -16.94 9.16 -2.45
CA THR A 90 -16.31 8.54 -1.29
C THR A 90 -14.83 8.37 -1.50
N VAL A 91 -14.02 8.93 -0.59
CA VAL A 91 -12.56 8.74 -0.59
C VAL A 91 -12.24 7.32 -0.13
N LEU A 92 -11.69 6.50 -1.03
CA LEU A 92 -11.21 5.15 -0.73
C LEU A 92 -9.85 5.19 -0.01
N GLY A 93 -9.03 6.20 -0.31
CA GLY A 93 -7.72 6.39 0.30
C GLY A 93 -6.91 7.44 -0.45
N SER A 94 -5.60 7.33 -0.34
CA SER A 94 -4.67 8.18 -1.06
C SER A 94 -3.39 7.44 -1.40
N TYR A 95 -2.61 7.99 -2.32
CA TYR A 95 -1.22 7.63 -2.49
C TYR A 95 -0.34 8.86 -2.43
N GLU A 96 0.90 8.64 -2.05
CA GLU A 96 1.98 9.61 -2.07
C GLU A 96 3.09 9.04 -2.92
N VAL A 97 3.58 9.81 -3.88
CA VAL A 97 4.66 9.42 -4.77
C VAL A 97 5.84 10.35 -4.57
N ILE A 98 7.02 9.75 -4.49
CA ILE A 98 8.31 10.40 -4.47
C ILE A 98 9.06 9.97 -5.73
N VAL A 99 9.42 10.93 -6.56
CA VAL A 99 10.23 10.77 -7.78
C VAL A 99 11.65 11.20 -7.45
N ASP A 100 12.60 10.28 -7.51
CA ASP A 100 14.01 10.53 -7.27
C ASP A 100 14.81 10.39 -8.57
N GLN A 101 15.40 11.51 -8.99
CA GLN A 101 16.21 11.66 -10.21
C GLN A 101 17.72 11.68 -9.92
N THR A 102 18.15 11.23 -8.74
CA THR A 102 19.57 11.20 -8.35
C THR A 102 20.45 10.50 -9.38
N TYR A 103 19.94 9.46 -10.04
CA TYR A 103 20.66 8.66 -11.03
C TYR A 103 20.21 8.90 -12.48
N ASN A 104 19.50 10.01 -12.76
CA ASN A 104 18.99 10.31 -14.10
C ASN A 104 20.05 10.92 -15.06
N ASP A 105 21.30 11.02 -14.61
CA ASP A 105 22.43 11.45 -15.43
C ASP A 105 23.21 10.27 -15.99
N ASP A 106 24.10 10.56 -16.95
CA ASP A 106 25.08 9.58 -17.41
C ASP A 106 26.00 9.16 -16.26
N PRO A 107 26.38 7.87 -16.18
CA PRO A 107 26.10 6.79 -17.13
C PRO A 107 24.85 5.96 -16.82
N TYR A 108 24.09 6.30 -15.77
CA TYR A 108 23.07 5.41 -15.22
C TYR A 108 21.71 5.57 -15.90
N ARG A 109 21.23 6.81 -16.08
CA ARG A 109 19.91 7.12 -16.65
C ARG A 109 18.78 6.30 -15.99
N VAL A 110 18.71 6.33 -14.67
CA VAL A 110 17.67 5.65 -13.88
C VAL A 110 16.87 6.65 -13.07
N ILE A 111 15.55 6.50 -13.07
CA ILE A 111 14.66 7.20 -12.15
C ILE A 111 14.09 6.19 -11.15
N THR A 112 14.10 6.57 -9.88
CA THR A 112 13.51 5.79 -8.80
C THR A 112 12.17 6.41 -8.42
N LEU A 113 11.13 5.60 -8.41
CA LEU A 113 9.81 5.97 -7.93
C LEU A 113 9.53 5.22 -6.63
N GLU A 114 9.16 5.95 -5.57
CA GLU A 114 8.59 5.37 -4.36
C GLU A 114 7.12 5.79 -4.26
N SER A 115 6.21 4.83 -4.16
CA SER A 115 4.80 5.10 -3.91
C SER A 115 4.36 4.49 -2.59
N THR A 116 3.74 5.30 -1.74
CA THR A 116 3.13 4.87 -0.48
C THR A 116 1.60 4.98 -0.61
N GLY A 117 0.92 3.84 -0.65
CA GLY A 117 -0.54 3.76 -0.64
C GLY A 117 -1.09 3.75 0.79
N MET A 118 -2.18 4.49 0.99
CA MET A 118 -2.81 4.74 2.29
C MET A 118 -4.30 4.40 2.22
N ALA A 119 -4.70 3.29 2.81
CA ALA A 119 -6.09 2.82 2.77
C ALA A 119 -6.96 3.43 3.87
N GLY A 120 -8.11 3.99 3.48
CA GLY A 120 -9.07 4.66 4.35
C GLY A 120 -8.73 6.13 4.64
N TYR A 121 -9.72 6.88 5.13
CA TYR A 121 -9.58 8.29 5.53
C TYR A 121 -10.23 8.52 6.91
N PRO A 122 -9.46 8.69 8.00
CA PRO A 122 -7.98 8.68 8.07
C PRO A 122 -7.37 7.31 7.75
N PRO A 123 -6.07 7.26 7.37
CA PRO A 123 -5.43 6.04 6.90
C PRO A 123 -5.27 4.99 8.00
N ARG A 124 -5.79 3.79 7.74
CA ARG A 124 -5.75 2.63 8.67
C ARG A 124 -4.63 1.65 8.36
N SER A 125 -4.18 1.64 7.12
CA SER A 125 -3.13 0.74 6.62
C SER A 125 -2.27 1.50 5.61
N ARG A 126 -0.98 1.21 5.59
CA ARG A 126 -0.02 1.79 4.66
C ARG A 126 0.78 0.67 3.99
N TYR A 127 1.14 0.88 2.74
CA TYR A 127 1.98 -0.04 1.98
C TYR A 127 2.90 0.74 1.06
N ARG A 128 4.17 0.34 0.97
CA ARG A 128 5.16 1.07 0.18
C ARG A 128 5.72 0.18 -0.91
N VAL A 129 5.76 0.70 -2.12
CA VAL A 129 6.45 0.08 -3.26
C VAL A 129 7.50 1.05 -3.78
N GLN A 130 8.68 0.53 -4.08
CA GLN A 130 9.74 1.27 -4.72
C GLN A 130 10.07 0.58 -6.04
N ALA A 131 10.20 1.34 -7.12
CA ALA A 131 10.57 0.82 -8.42
C ALA A 131 11.60 1.71 -9.12
N GLU A 132 12.46 1.08 -9.90
CA GLU A 132 13.50 1.71 -10.72
C GLU A 132 13.12 1.55 -12.19
N PHE A 133 13.18 2.63 -12.96
CA PHE A 133 12.84 2.67 -14.39
C PHE A 133 14.02 3.16 -15.22
N ASP A 134 14.16 2.60 -16.43
CA ASP A 134 15.15 3.08 -17.40
C ASP A 134 14.69 4.40 -18.02
N ALA A 135 15.47 5.45 -17.81
CA ALA A 135 15.23 6.78 -18.35
C ALA A 135 16.17 7.09 -19.54
N SER A 136 16.87 6.09 -20.07
CA SER A 136 17.74 6.26 -21.24
C SER A 136 16.89 6.35 -22.52
N ALA A 137 16.85 7.52 -23.16
CA ALA A 137 16.14 7.70 -24.43
C ALA A 137 16.78 6.94 -25.61
N LYS A 138 18.08 6.67 -25.52
CA LYS A 138 18.88 5.93 -26.51
C LYS A 138 19.42 4.64 -25.91
N ILE A 139 19.71 3.66 -26.76
CA ILE A 139 20.43 2.46 -26.34
C ILE A 139 21.81 2.87 -25.80
N ARG A 140 22.20 2.36 -24.63
CA ARG A 140 23.48 2.70 -23.99
C ARG A 140 24.64 2.34 -24.93
N GLY A 141 25.44 3.34 -25.30
CA GLY A 141 26.54 3.18 -26.27
C GLY A 141 26.14 3.13 -27.75
N GLY A 142 24.86 3.36 -28.07
CA GLY A 142 24.33 3.41 -29.44
C GLY A 142 23.63 4.73 -29.77
N THR A 143 23.17 4.85 -31.02
CA THR A 143 22.43 6.02 -31.53
C THR A 143 20.94 5.76 -31.76
N ALA A 144 20.52 4.49 -31.72
CA ALA A 144 19.14 4.06 -31.86
C ALA A 144 18.32 4.37 -30.60
N ASP A 145 17.01 4.58 -30.80
CA ASP A 145 16.05 4.78 -29.70
C ASP A 145 15.98 3.54 -28.81
N ASN A 146 15.84 3.76 -27.50
CA ASN A 146 15.72 2.68 -26.54
C ASN A 146 14.29 2.09 -26.56
N PRO A 147 14.09 0.83 -26.97
CA PRO A 147 12.77 0.19 -26.90
C PRO A 147 12.32 -0.05 -25.45
N ASP A 148 13.25 -0.02 -24.50
CA ASP A 148 13.01 -0.22 -23.07
C ASP A 148 12.89 1.12 -22.30
N TYR A 149 12.66 2.24 -22.99
CA TYR A 149 12.41 3.52 -22.34
C TYR A 149 11.19 3.43 -21.41
N TRP A 150 11.36 3.88 -20.16
CA TRP A 150 10.39 3.73 -19.06
C TRP A 150 10.02 2.30 -18.69
N LYS A 151 10.84 1.31 -19.06
CA LYS A 151 10.64 -0.07 -18.63
C LYS A 151 11.09 -0.24 -17.18
N LEU A 152 10.30 -1.02 -16.44
CA LEU A 152 10.62 -1.42 -15.08
C LEU A 152 11.90 -2.26 -15.06
N ILE A 153 12.93 -1.79 -14.35
CA ILE A 153 14.18 -2.50 -14.11
C ILE A 153 14.04 -3.38 -12.87
N ARG A 154 13.53 -2.79 -11.78
CA ARG A 154 13.46 -3.43 -10.47
C ARG A 154 12.27 -2.91 -9.70
N MET A 155 11.62 -3.78 -8.93
CA MET A 155 10.58 -3.41 -7.96
C MET A 155 10.86 -4.07 -6.61
N VAL A 156 10.69 -3.31 -5.53
CA VAL A 156 10.84 -3.73 -4.14
C VAL A 156 9.60 -3.33 -3.37
N GLU A 157 8.94 -4.32 -2.77
CA GLU A 157 7.78 -4.15 -1.92
C GLU A 157 8.20 -4.12 -0.43
N ARG A 158 7.66 -3.16 0.36
CA ARG A 158 7.98 -2.97 1.78
C ARG A 158 6.74 -2.78 2.65
#